data_AF-A0A972UVM8-F1
#
_entry.id   AF-A0A972UVM8-F1
#
_cell.length_a   1.000
_cell.length_b   1.000
_cell.length_c   1.000
_cell.angle_alpha   90.00
_cell.angle_beta   90.00
_cell.angle_gamma   90.00
#
_symmetry.space_group_name_H-M   'P 1'
#
loop_
_entity.id
_entity.type
_entity.pdbx_description
1 polymer ?
#
loop_
_entity_poly.entity_id
_entity_poly.type
_entity_poly.pdbx_seq_one_letter_code
_entity_poly.pdbx_strand_id
1 'polypeptide(L)'
;MNNHIFLSPPYMSASEKELLIEAFDSNWIAPLGPQVDKFEEETAKYIGLDNAAALTSGTAALHLALKILGIKEGDNVLCSVLSFDYDWLKAELLVEEKFKTKLHGKITHEAVL
;
A
#
# COMPACT_ATOMS: atom_id res chain seq x y z
N MET A 1 -2.67 22.49 -30.89
CA MET A 1 -1.73 21.68 -30.09
C MET A 1 -2.06 21.96 -28.63
N ASN A 2 -2.42 20.92 -27.87
CA ASN A 2 -2.73 21.09 -26.44
C ASN A 2 -1.41 21.37 -25.70
N ASN A 3 -1.24 22.59 -25.18
CA ASN A 3 0.02 23.07 -24.61
C ASN A 3 0.17 22.72 -23.12
N HIS A 4 -0.42 21.59 -22.70
CA HIS A 4 -0.38 21.14 -21.31
C HIS A 4 0.91 20.39 -21.04
N ILE A 5 1.72 20.91 -20.13
CA ILE A 5 2.91 20.23 -19.61
C ILE A 5 2.49 19.49 -18.33
N PHE A 6 2.45 18.17 -18.40
CA PHE A 6 2.20 17.32 -17.22
C PHE A 6 3.48 17.15 -16.41
N LEU A 7 3.36 17.10 -15.08
CA LEU A 7 4.50 16.87 -14.19
C LEU A 7 5.02 15.43 -14.27
N SER A 8 4.11 14.45 -14.27
CA SER A 8 4.44 13.02 -14.34
C SER A 8 3.25 12.23 -14.93
N PRO A 9 3.05 12.26 -16.25
CA PRO A 9 2.02 11.45 -16.89
C PRO A 9 2.38 9.96 -16.78
N PRO A 10 1.38 9.04 -16.75
CA PRO A 10 1.65 7.62 -16.79
C PRO A 10 2.40 7.27 -18.08
N TYR A 11 3.47 6.50 -17.94
CA TYR A 11 4.24 5.98 -19.05
C TYR A 11 3.93 4.49 -19.21
N MET A 12 3.25 4.13 -20.30
CA MET A 12 2.93 2.75 -20.66
C MET A 12 3.76 2.37 -21.88
N SER A 13 4.60 1.35 -21.76
CA SER A 13 5.35 0.79 -22.88
C SER A 13 4.60 -0.42 -23.48
N ALA A 14 5.22 -1.12 -24.44
CA ALA A 14 4.62 -2.31 -25.05
C ALA A 14 4.54 -3.49 -24.06
N SER A 15 5.49 -3.62 -23.14
CA SER A 15 5.58 -4.76 -22.22
C SER A 15 4.47 -4.78 -21.17
N GLU A 16 4.03 -3.62 -20.66
CA GLU A 16 2.93 -3.59 -19.68
C GLU A 16 1.63 -4.14 -20.27
N LYS A 17 1.40 -3.90 -21.57
CA LYS A 17 0.23 -4.45 -22.27
C LYS A 17 0.32 -5.96 -22.42
N GLU A 18 1.50 -6.50 -22.71
CA GLU A 18 1.73 -7.94 -22.82
C GLU A 18 1.49 -8.64 -21.49
N LEU A 19 2.02 -8.09 -20.39
CA LEU A 19 1.80 -8.62 -19.03
C LEU A 19 0.32 -8.59 -18.63
N LEU A 20 -0.41 -7.56 -19.02
CA LEU A 20 -1.85 -7.49 -18.81
C LEU A 20 -2.58 -8.59 -19.59
N ILE A 21 -2.26 -8.77 -20.87
CA ILE A 21 -2.86 -9.84 -21.70
C ILE A 21 -2.54 -11.22 -21.11
N GLU A 22 -1.31 -11.47 -20.66
CA GLU A 22 -0.92 -12.72 -20.01
C GLU A 22 -1.78 -13.01 -18.76
N ALA A 23 -2.02 -12.01 -17.91
CA ALA A 23 -2.89 -12.15 -16.75
C ALA A 23 -4.33 -12.52 -17.17
N PHE A 24 -4.86 -11.85 -18.20
CA PHE A 24 -6.18 -12.17 -18.76
C PHE A 24 -6.27 -13.58 -19.36
N ASP A 25 -5.29 -13.97 -20.18
CA ASP A 25 -5.25 -15.28 -20.85
C ASP A 25 -5.07 -16.42 -19.85
N SER A 26 -4.32 -16.19 -18.76
CA SER A 26 -4.20 -17.14 -17.65
C SER A 26 -5.48 -17.30 -16.82
N ASN A 27 -6.47 -16.42 -17.03
CA ASN A 27 -7.70 -16.31 -16.26
C ASN A 27 -7.46 -16.12 -14.75
N TRP A 28 -6.28 -15.62 -14.38
CA TRP A 28 -5.89 -15.38 -13.00
C TRP A 28 -6.09 -13.89 -12.65
N ILE A 29 -7.36 -13.49 -12.55
CA ILE A 29 -7.76 -12.12 -12.21
C ILE A 29 -8.02 -12.03 -10.70
N ALA A 30 -6.95 -12.02 -9.91
CA ALA A 30 -7.02 -12.01 -8.45
C ALA A 30 -5.91 -11.12 -7.84
N PRO A 31 -6.09 -10.64 -6.59
CA PRO A 31 -5.11 -9.78 -5.90
C PRO A 31 -3.76 -10.43 -5.56
N LEU A 32 -3.65 -11.74 -5.69
CA LEU A 32 -2.44 -12.53 -5.47
C LEU A 32 -2.29 -13.45 -6.67
N GLY A 33 -1.07 -13.72 -7.14
CA GLY A 33 -0.83 -14.62 -8.26
C GLY A 33 0.62 -14.62 -8.76
N PRO A 34 0.93 -15.40 -9.81
CA PRO A 34 2.31 -15.55 -10.30
C PRO A 34 2.98 -14.24 -10.71
N GLN A 35 2.22 -13.27 -11.20
CA GLN A 35 2.74 -11.95 -11.55
C GLN A 35 3.12 -11.13 -10.29
N VAL A 36 2.38 -11.28 -9.20
CA VAL A 36 2.68 -10.64 -7.91
C VAL A 36 3.92 -11.27 -7.29
N ASP A 37 4.01 -12.62 -7.29
CA ASP A 37 5.18 -13.34 -6.76
C ASP A 37 6.47 -12.93 -7.50
N LYS A 38 6.42 -12.85 -8.83
CA LYS A 38 7.53 -12.37 -9.66
C LYS A 38 7.88 -10.91 -9.34
N PHE A 39 6.87 -10.04 -9.19
CA PHE A 39 7.10 -8.64 -8.86
C PHE A 39 7.79 -8.49 -7.50
N GLU A 40 7.40 -9.27 -6.49
CA GLU A 40 8.04 -9.30 -5.17
C GLU A 40 9.49 -9.78 -5.27
N GLU A 41 9.75 -10.88 -5.97
CA GLU A 41 11.11 -11.40 -6.18
C GLU A 41 12.02 -10.40 -6.89
N GLU A 42 11.56 -9.83 -8.00
CA GLU A 42 12.31 -8.85 -8.78
C GLU A 42 12.58 -7.57 -7.98
N THR A 43 11.60 -7.11 -7.20
CA THR A 43 11.74 -5.94 -6.33
C THR A 43 12.75 -6.19 -5.21
N ALA A 44 12.66 -7.34 -4.53
CA ALA A 44 13.61 -7.71 -3.47
C ALA A 44 15.05 -7.75 -4.02
N LYS A 45 15.22 -8.39 -5.19
CA LYS A 45 16.50 -8.46 -5.89
C LYS A 45 17.03 -7.09 -6.33
N TYR A 46 16.16 -6.22 -6.84
CA TYR A 46 16.53 -4.87 -7.29
C TYR A 46 17.03 -4.00 -6.13
N ILE A 47 16.36 -4.07 -4.98
CA ILE A 47 16.71 -3.28 -3.78
C ILE A 47 17.89 -3.92 -3.01
N GLY A 48 18.15 -5.21 -3.19
CA GLY A 48 19.19 -5.96 -2.49
C GLY A 48 18.77 -6.42 -1.09
N LEU A 49 17.49 -6.74 -0.92
CA LEU A 49 16.92 -7.31 0.31
C LEU A 49 16.46 -8.74 0.08
N ASP A 50 16.33 -9.51 1.17
CA ASP A 50 15.92 -10.91 1.09
C ASP A 50 14.43 -11.08 0.72
N ASN A 51 13.59 -10.10 1.08
CA ASN A 51 12.14 -10.18 0.90
C ASN A 51 11.54 -8.82 0.52
N ALA A 52 10.47 -8.86 -0.27
CA ALA A 52 9.57 -7.75 -0.54
C ALA A 52 8.12 -8.24 -0.47
N ALA A 53 7.18 -7.34 -0.17
CA ALA A 53 5.76 -7.64 -0.13
C ALA A 53 4.98 -6.60 -0.93
N ALA A 54 4.20 -7.05 -1.90
CA ALA A 54 3.36 -6.23 -2.74
C ALA A 54 2.09 -5.83 -1.98
N LEU A 55 1.81 -4.53 -1.97
CA LEU A 55 0.64 -3.96 -1.30
C LEU A 55 -0.07 -2.99 -2.23
N THR A 56 -1.31 -2.64 -1.88
CA THR A 56 -2.18 -1.80 -2.71
C THR A 56 -1.70 -0.34 -2.81
N SER A 57 -0.87 0.12 -1.86
CA SER A 57 -0.29 1.47 -1.86
C SER A 57 0.91 1.60 -0.92
N GLY A 58 1.67 2.69 -1.06
CA GLY A 58 2.72 3.06 -0.10
C GLY A 58 2.18 3.33 1.30
N THR A 59 0.99 3.92 1.42
CA THR A 59 0.32 4.15 2.71
C THR A 59 -0.02 2.82 3.41
N ALA A 60 -0.48 1.80 2.67
CA ALA A 60 -0.70 0.46 3.22
C ALA A 60 0.60 -0.20 3.68
N ALA A 61 1.70 0.02 2.96
CA ALA A 61 3.03 -0.43 3.37
C ALA A 61 3.49 0.19 4.69
N LEU A 62 3.32 1.51 4.85
CA LEU A 62 3.62 2.21 6.10
C LEU A 62 2.72 1.71 7.24
N HIS A 63 1.42 1.54 7.00
CA HIS A 63 0.49 1.00 7.99
C HIS A 63 0.92 -0.39 8.47
N LEU A 64 1.23 -1.30 7.55
CA LEU A 64 1.69 -2.65 7.89
C LEU A 64 3.03 -2.61 8.65
N ALA A 65 3.97 -1.76 8.24
CA ALA A 65 5.25 -1.60 8.91
C ALA A 65 5.09 -1.16 10.37
N LEU A 66 4.24 -0.18 10.65
CA LEU A 66 3.96 0.27 12.02
C LEU A 66 3.35 -0.86 12.87
N LYS A 67 2.45 -1.65 12.30
CA LYS A 67 1.84 -2.81 12.99
C LYS A 67 2.87 -3.90 13.29
N ILE A 68 3.77 -4.20 12.36
CA ILE A 68 4.84 -5.18 12.57
C ILE A 68 5.81 -4.71 13.66
N LEU A 69 6.12 -3.41 13.71
CA LEU A 69 6.93 -2.81 14.76
C LEU A 69 6.22 -2.74 16.13
N GLY A 70 4.92 -3.04 16.18
CA GLY A 70 4.13 -3.02 17.40
C GLY A 70 3.90 -1.62 17.95
N ILE A 71 3.97 -0.59 17.10
CA ILE A 71 3.66 0.79 17.46
C ILE A 71 2.21 0.89 17.91
N LYS A 72 2.01 1.58 19.02
CA LYS A 72 0.70 1.81 19.62
C LYS A 72 0.43 3.28 19.77
N GLU A 73 -0.83 3.57 20.07
CA GLU A 73 -1.23 4.89 20.50
C GLU A 73 -0.40 5.37 21.70
N GLY A 74 -0.01 6.65 21.65
CA GLY A 74 0.86 7.27 22.65
C GLY A 74 2.35 7.06 22.39
N ASP A 75 2.73 6.18 21.47
CA ASP A 75 4.13 6.03 21.06
C ASP A 75 4.57 7.20 20.17
N ASN A 76 5.83 7.62 20.35
CA ASN A 76 6.41 8.70 19.58
C ASN A 76 7.04 8.16 18.29
N VAL A 77 6.51 8.58 17.15
CA VAL A 77 7.09 8.28 15.82
C VAL A 77 7.62 9.56 15.20
N LEU A 78 8.92 9.61 14.94
CA LEU A 78 9.54 10.74 14.24
C LEU A 78 9.17 10.69 12.76
N CYS A 79 8.69 11.80 12.22
CA CYS A 79 8.32 11.91 10.81
C CYS A 79 8.74 13.26 10.22
N SER A 80 8.89 13.30 8.90
CA SER A 80 9.09 14.56 8.18
C SER A 80 7.80 15.36 8.16
N VAL A 81 7.87 16.63 8.56
CA VAL A 81 6.75 17.58 8.47
C VAL A 81 6.42 17.99 7.03
N LEU A 82 7.31 17.69 6.08
CA LEU A 82 7.12 17.93 4.65
C LEU A 82 7.19 16.57 3.93
N SER A 83 6.07 15.85 3.96
CA SER A 83 5.87 14.57 3.29
C SER A 83 4.41 14.46 2.83
N PHE A 84 4.17 13.67 1.78
CA PHE A 84 2.83 13.44 1.26
C PHE A 84 1.91 12.74 2.28
N ASP A 85 2.45 11.79 3.05
CA ASP A 85 1.69 10.97 4.01
C ASP A 85 1.65 11.57 5.43
N TYR A 86 2.16 12.78 5.67
CA TYR A 86 2.29 13.34 7.02
C TYR A 86 0.93 13.44 7.75
N ASP A 87 -0.09 13.97 7.08
CA ASP A 87 -1.43 14.10 7.67
C ASP A 87 -2.06 12.73 7.97
N TRP A 88 -1.82 11.74 7.10
CA TRP A 88 -2.29 10.38 7.32
C TRP A 88 -1.59 9.74 8.53
N LEU A 89 -0.26 9.84 8.62
CA LEU A 89 0.50 9.24 9.72
C LEU A 89 0.07 9.80 11.08
N LYS A 90 -0.17 11.12 11.12
CA LYS A 90 -0.70 11.78 12.32
C LYS A 90 -2.09 11.28 12.67
N ALA A 91 -2.98 11.10 11.69
CA ALA A 91 -4.30 10.55 11.93
C ALA A 91 -4.20 9.09 12.43
N GLU A 92 -3.43 8.24 11.77
CA GLU A 92 -3.26 6.82 12.10
C GLU A 92 -2.83 6.61 13.57
N LEU A 93 -1.81 7.36 14.01
CA LEU A 93 -1.29 7.29 15.38
C LEU A 93 -2.24 7.86 16.45
N LEU A 94 -3.24 8.67 16.04
CA LEU A 94 -4.22 9.31 16.92
C LEU A 94 -5.63 8.67 16.85
N VAL A 95 -5.88 7.76 15.90
CA VAL A 95 -7.24 7.26 15.60
C VAL A 95 -7.63 6.01 16.41
N GLU A 96 -6.69 5.25 16.98
CA GLU A 96 -7.04 4.05 17.76
C GLU A 96 -8.00 4.33 18.94
N GLU A 97 -7.88 5.47 19.65
CA GLU A 97 -8.79 5.80 20.77
C GLU A 97 -10.23 6.07 20.32
N LYS A 98 -10.42 6.70 19.16
CA LYS A 98 -11.76 7.07 18.67
C LYS A 98 -12.56 5.87 18.16
N PHE A 99 -11.89 4.82 17.71
CA PHE A 99 -12.54 3.56 17.36
C PHE A 99 -12.89 2.72 18.59
N LYS A 100 -12.02 2.67 19.62
CA LYS A 100 -12.28 1.92 20.87
C LYS A 100 -13.42 2.50 21.72
N THR A 101 -13.60 3.82 21.71
CA THR A 101 -14.73 4.48 22.42
C THR A 101 -16.08 4.26 21.74
N LYS A 102 -16.13 3.99 20.42
CA LYS A 102 -17.37 3.69 19.70
C LYS A 102 -17.79 2.21 19.76
N LEU A 103 -16.87 1.31 20.13
CA LEU A 103 -17.13 -0.14 20.21
C LEU A 103 -17.71 -0.62 21.54
N HIS A 104 -17.86 0.26 22.55
CA HIS A 104 -18.55 -0.07 23.81
C HIS A 104 -20.09 -0.09 23.71
N GLY A 105 -20.65 -0.05 22.50
CA GLY A 105 -22.09 -0.16 22.28
C GLY A 105 -22.46 -0.57 20.86
N LYS A 106 -22.45 -1.89 20.59
CA LYS A 106 -22.96 -2.58 19.39
C LYS A 106 -22.19 -2.34 18.08
N ILE A 107 -21.58 -3.41 17.54
CA ILE A 107 -22.06 -4.16 16.36
C ILE A 107 -21.02 -5.27 16.07
N THR A 108 -21.55 -6.46 15.86
CA THR A 108 -20.92 -7.71 15.47
C THR A 108 -20.46 -7.69 14.01
N HIS A 109 -19.31 -8.33 13.73
CA HIS A 109 -18.85 -8.89 12.46
C HIS A 109 -19.39 -8.28 11.15
N GLU A 110 -18.57 -7.44 10.50
CA GLU A 110 -18.32 -7.44 9.04
C GLU A 110 -17.50 -6.19 8.68
N ALA A 111 -16.24 -6.40 8.28
CA ALA A 111 -15.44 -5.54 7.39
C ALA A 111 -13.95 -5.91 7.53
N VAL A 112 -13.58 -7.09 7.05
CA VAL A 112 -12.24 -7.36 6.52
C VAL A 112 -12.45 -8.21 5.26
N LEU A 113 -12.76 -7.54 4.16
CA LEU A 113 -12.43 -7.91 2.79
C LEU A 113 -12.00 -6.63 2.08
#